data_AF-A0A656JQN5-F1
#
_entry.id   AF-A0A656JQN5-F1
#
_cell.length_a   1.000
_cell.length_b   1.000
_cell.length_c   1.000
_cell.angle_alpha   90.00
_cell.angle_beta   90.00
_cell.angle_gamma   90.00
#
_symmetry.space_group_name_H-M   'P 1'
#
loop_
_entity.id
_entity.type
_entity.pdbx_description
1 polymer ?
#
loop_
_entity_poly.entity_id
_entity_poly.type
_entity_poly.pdbx_seq_one_letter_code
_entity_poly.pdbx_strand_id
1 'polypeptide(L)'
;SHPAMKIAVLGLALCTVMTAAAQDKPADFASQTQLSLSGDGPWYRIELPLAVQLNARQTDLGDVRVFNAEGQPQAYAITPRQPAREQEPAPIEVKWFALYSTQEAGDTAPVIRIERSSNGSVIEVQPQSDIEAGEEVLRGWLLDTSAVKA
;
A
#
# COMPACT_ATOMS: atom_id res chain seq x y z
N SER A 1 -7.50 85.94 3.44
CA SER A 1 -8.58 85.08 4.01
C SER A 1 -8.78 83.87 3.10
N HIS A 2 -8.38 82.68 3.55
CA HIS A 2 -8.87 81.37 3.03
C HIS A 2 -10.27 81.10 3.63
N PRO A 3 -11.17 80.23 3.11
CA PRO A 3 -10.88 78.99 2.35
C PRO A 3 -11.92 78.60 1.26
N ALA A 4 -11.45 78.06 0.13
CA ALA A 4 -12.30 77.26 -0.75
C ALA A 4 -11.49 76.09 -1.32
N MET A 5 -10.87 75.31 -0.44
CA MET A 5 -10.30 74.01 -0.80
C MET A 5 -10.88 72.98 0.16
N LYS A 6 -12.15 72.63 -0.07
CA LYS A 6 -12.80 71.48 0.55
C LYS A 6 -13.75 70.90 -0.48
N ILE A 7 -13.73 69.57 -0.59
CA ILE A 7 -14.68 68.70 -1.30
C ILE A 7 -14.28 68.41 -2.76
N ALA A 8 -13.39 67.45 -2.93
CA ALA A 8 -13.58 66.33 -3.86
C ALA A 8 -12.47 65.29 -3.66
N VAL A 9 -12.38 64.71 -2.46
CA VAL A 9 -11.71 63.42 -2.26
C VAL A 9 -12.67 62.55 -1.47
N LEU A 10 -13.69 62.05 -2.15
CA LEU A 10 -14.58 61.03 -1.62
C LEU A 10 -14.68 59.95 -2.70
N GLY A 11 -14.08 58.80 -2.43
CA GLY A 11 -14.30 57.61 -3.27
C GLY A 11 -13.05 56.80 -3.60
N LEU A 12 -12.21 56.47 -2.61
CA LEU A 12 -11.46 55.21 -2.64
C LEU A 12 -10.94 54.83 -1.25
N ALA A 13 -11.83 54.76 -0.26
CA ALA A 13 -11.53 53.99 0.95
C ALA A 13 -11.73 52.52 0.58
N LEU A 14 -10.64 51.90 0.15
CA LEU A 14 -10.52 50.48 -0.15
C LEU A 14 -10.95 49.69 1.10
N CYS A 15 -12.15 49.10 1.07
CA CYS A 15 -12.58 48.13 2.09
C CYS A 15 -11.68 46.89 1.99
N THR A 16 -10.52 46.93 2.64
CA THR A 16 -9.76 45.73 2.95
C THR A 16 -10.53 44.96 4.02
N VAL A 17 -11.45 44.10 3.58
CA VAL A 17 -12.04 43.07 4.43
C VAL A 17 -10.90 42.11 4.77
N MET A 18 -10.23 42.35 5.90
CA MET A 18 -9.39 41.31 6.49
C MET A 18 -10.35 40.22 6.97
N THR A 19 -10.51 39.18 6.17
CA THR A 19 -11.11 37.93 6.62
C THR A 19 -10.17 37.34 7.66
N ALA A 20 -10.31 37.75 8.91
CA ALA A 20 -9.74 37.02 10.03
C ALA A 20 -10.44 35.65 10.04
N ALA A 21 -9.80 34.64 9.47
CA ALA A 21 -10.20 33.27 9.68
C ALA A 21 -10.13 33.04 11.19
N ALA A 22 -11.28 32.88 11.84
CA ALA A 22 -11.31 32.49 13.23
C ALA A 22 -10.52 31.18 13.36
N GLN A 23 -9.51 31.17 14.21
CA GLN A 23 -8.80 29.91 14.48
C GLN A 23 -9.76 28.96 15.16
N ASP A 24 -9.78 27.72 14.67
CA ASP A 24 -10.50 26.60 15.26
C ASP A 24 -10.21 26.53 16.77
N LYS A 25 -11.24 26.30 17.58
CA LYS A 25 -11.13 26.08 19.02
C LYS A 25 -11.56 24.65 19.37
N PRO A 26 -11.07 24.06 20.45
CA PRO A 26 -11.49 22.72 20.87
C PRO A 26 -13.02 22.57 21.05
N ALA A 27 -13.71 23.65 21.43
CA ALA A 27 -15.17 23.68 21.62
C ALA A 27 -15.97 23.64 20.30
N ASP A 28 -15.33 23.85 19.15
CA ASP A 28 -15.98 23.83 17.83
C ASP A 28 -16.16 22.38 17.31
N PHE A 29 -15.57 21.39 18.00
CA PHE A 29 -15.58 19.97 17.61
C PHE A 29 -16.51 19.16 18.51
N ALA A 30 -17.20 18.17 17.91
CA ALA A 30 -18.20 17.35 18.60
C ALA A 30 -17.62 16.41 19.66
N SER A 31 -16.34 16.09 19.59
CA SER A 31 -15.65 15.18 20.50
C SER A 31 -14.21 15.59 20.71
N GLN A 32 -13.66 15.30 21.87
CA GLN A 32 -12.25 15.51 22.20
C GLN A 32 -11.65 14.20 22.72
N THR A 33 -10.42 13.90 22.34
CA THR A 33 -9.68 12.73 22.81
C THR A 33 -8.34 13.19 23.34
N GLN A 34 -8.03 12.87 24.60
CA GLN A 34 -6.75 13.23 25.20
C GLN A 34 -5.62 12.39 24.58
N LEU A 35 -4.54 13.06 24.20
CA LEU A 35 -3.35 12.43 23.66
C LEU A 35 -2.32 12.24 24.78
N SER A 36 -1.71 11.06 24.83
CA SER A 36 -0.53 10.80 25.65
C SER A 36 0.69 10.74 24.74
N LEU A 37 1.73 11.50 25.08
CA LEU A 37 2.98 11.54 24.32
C LEU A 37 4.06 10.77 25.08
N SER A 38 4.90 10.06 24.33
CA SER A 38 6.05 9.35 24.86
C SER A 38 7.31 9.76 24.10
N GLY A 39 8.41 10.00 24.83
CA GLY A 39 9.71 10.40 24.29
C GLY A 39 10.00 11.89 24.47
N ASP A 40 11.27 12.26 24.29
CA ASP A 40 11.80 13.60 24.58
C ASP A 40 12.19 14.40 23.31
N GLY A 41 11.72 13.96 22.14
CA GLY A 41 12.04 14.56 20.86
C GLY A 41 11.13 15.75 20.50
N PRO A 42 11.58 16.67 19.62
CA PRO A 42 10.78 17.81 19.17
C PRO A 42 9.63 17.41 18.22
N TRP A 43 9.60 16.15 17.77
CA TRP A 43 8.59 15.60 16.88
C TRP A 43 8.00 14.34 17.49
N TYR A 44 6.67 14.26 17.51
CA TYR A 44 5.94 13.14 18.07
C TYR A 44 5.18 12.38 16.99
N ARG A 45 5.20 11.05 17.10
CA ARG A 45 4.34 10.16 16.32
C ARG A 45 3.51 9.34 17.29
N ILE A 46 2.21 9.33 17.07
CA ILE A 46 1.25 8.52 17.82
C ILE A 46 0.44 7.68 16.86
N GLU A 47 -0.08 6.55 17.35
CA GLU A 47 -1.15 5.87 16.63
C GLU A 47 -2.44 6.67 16.77
N LEU A 48 -3.20 6.78 15.67
CA LEU A 48 -4.48 7.48 15.68
C LEU A 48 -5.47 6.72 16.59
N PRO A 49 -5.91 7.28 17.74
CA PRO A 49 -6.76 6.57 18.67
C PRO A 49 -8.07 6.12 18.01
N LEU A 50 -8.52 4.89 18.31
CA LEU A 50 -9.74 4.33 17.72
C LEU A 50 -10.96 5.23 17.96
N ALA A 51 -11.05 5.87 19.13
CA ALA A 51 -12.12 6.81 19.43
C ALA A 51 -12.19 7.97 18.43
N VAL A 52 -11.06 8.49 17.95
CA VAL A 52 -11.04 9.56 16.93
C VAL A 52 -11.59 9.03 15.61
N GLN A 53 -11.19 7.83 15.20
CA GLN A 53 -11.67 7.20 13.97
C GLN A 53 -13.18 6.94 14.02
N LEU A 54 -13.71 6.52 15.16
CA LEU A 54 -15.15 6.25 15.33
C LEU A 54 -16.01 7.53 15.39
N ASN A 55 -15.45 8.65 15.81
CA ASN A 55 -16.18 9.93 15.90
C ASN A 55 -16.01 10.82 14.66
N ALA A 56 -15.03 10.53 13.81
CA ALA A 56 -14.82 11.28 12.57
C ALA A 56 -16.02 11.14 11.63
N ARG A 57 -16.42 12.26 11.04
CA ARG A 57 -17.53 12.33 10.07
C ARG A 57 -17.03 12.26 8.64
N GLN A 58 -15.76 12.57 8.41
CA GLN A 58 -15.13 12.53 7.10
C GLN A 58 -14.15 11.36 7.01
N THR A 59 -14.21 10.63 5.90
CA THR A 59 -13.38 9.44 5.66
C THR A 59 -11.90 9.79 5.49
N ASP A 60 -11.59 11.01 5.07
CA ASP A 60 -10.23 11.55 4.96
C ASP A 60 -9.73 12.19 6.27
N LEU A 61 -10.55 12.17 7.33
CA LEU A 61 -10.26 12.77 8.63
C LEU A 61 -10.03 14.29 8.57
N GLY A 62 -10.59 14.98 7.57
CA GLY A 62 -10.49 16.43 7.41
C GLY A 62 -11.12 17.25 8.55
N ASP A 63 -12.00 16.64 9.35
CA ASP A 63 -12.62 17.20 10.54
C ASP A 63 -11.83 16.94 11.84
N VAL A 64 -10.64 16.33 11.76
CA VAL A 64 -9.75 16.19 12.92
C VAL A 64 -8.92 17.46 13.07
N ARG A 65 -8.68 17.89 14.31
CA ARG A 65 -7.68 18.92 14.65
C ARG A 65 -6.88 18.48 15.87
N VAL A 66 -5.62 18.88 15.92
CA VAL A 66 -4.74 18.66 17.08
C VAL A 66 -4.57 19.98 17.81
N PHE A 67 -4.75 19.96 19.13
CA PHE A 67 -4.56 21.11 20.00
C PHE A 67 -3.52 20.78 21.08
N ASN A 68 -2.75 21.77 21.52
CA ASN A 68 -1.92 21.66 22.72
C ASN A 68 -2.76 21.81 24.01
N ALA A 69 -2.11 21.73 25.18
CA ALA A 69 -2.78 21.84 26.48
C ALA A 69 -3.43 23.21 26.69
N GLU A 70 -2.92 24.25 26.04
CA GLU A 70 -3.44 25.62 26.05
C GLU A 70 -4.61 25.82 25.06
N GLY A 71 -4.99 24.78 24.31
CA GLY A 71 -6.09 24.82 23.34
C GLY A 71 -5.72 25.50 22.01
N GLN A 72 -4.43 25.69 21.74
CA GLN A 72 -3.94 26.26 20.49
C GLN A 72 -3.81 25.17 19.41
N PRO A 73 -4.23 25.43 18.17
CA PRO A 73 -4.11 24.46 17.09
C PRO A 73 -2.63 24.20 16.75
N GLN A 74 -2.29 22.92 16.58
CA GLN A 74 -0.94 22.45 16.27
C GLN A 74 -0.91 21.85 14.85
N ALA A 75 0.18 22.07 14.12
CA ALA A 75 0.43 21.42 12.84
C ALA A 75 0.66 19.91 13.02
N TYR A 76 0.04 19.11 12.15
CA TYR A 76 0.12 17.66 12.16
C TYR A 76 -0.01 17.10 10.74
N ALA A 77 0.29 15.81 10.59
CA ALA A 77 0.02 15.05 9.38
C ALA A 77 -0.54 13.68 9.76
N ILE A 78 -1.55 13.22 9.02
CA ILE A 78 -2.09 11.86 9.16
C ILE A 78 -1.56 11.04 7.99
N THR A 79 -0.81 9.99 8.29
CA THR A 79 -0.31 9.06 7.29
C THR A 79 -1.09 7.76 7.40
N PRO A 80 -1.77 7.31 6.33
CA PRO A 80 -2.38 5.99 6.31
C PRO A 80 -1.32 4.93 6.65
N ARG A 81 -1.69 3.97 7.51
CA ARG A 81 -0.84 2.79 7.70
C ARG A 81 -0.81 2.08 6.36
N GLN A 82 0.35 2.04 5.71
CA GLN A 82 0.53 1.14 4.58
C GLN A 82 0.29 -0.27 5.11
N PRO A 83 -0.59 -1.09 4.48
CA PRO A 83 -0.72 -2.48 4.88
C PRO A 83 0.70 -3.05 4.93
N ALA A 84 1.00 -3.78 6.02
CA ALA A 84 2.23 -4.55 6.05
C ALA A 84 2.25 -5.31 4.72
N ARG A 85 3.31 -5.11 3.93
CA ARG A 85 3.50 -5.88 2.71
C ARG A 85 3.36 -7.32 3.17
N GLU A 86 2.31 -8.01 2.73
CA GLU A 86 2.22 -9.44 2.93
C GLU A 86 3.58 -9.94 2.46
N GLN A 87 4.34 -10.51 3.40
CA GLN A 87 5.64 -11.05 3.06
C GLN A 87 5.33 -12.04 1.96
N GLU A 88 5.84 -11.76 0.76
CA GLU A 88 5.69 -12.67 -0.35
C GLU A 88 6.21 -14.01 0.16
N PRO A 89 5.36 -15.06 0.19
CA PRO A 89 5.76 -16.33 0.77
C PRO A 89 7.07 -16.75 0.10
N ALA A 90 8.02 -17.20 0.92
CA ALA A 90 9.32 -17.62 0.41
C ALA A 90 9.10 -18.65 -0.72
N PRO A 91 9.73 -18.47 -1.90
CA PRO A 91 9.60 -19.44 -2.99
C PRO A 91 9.97 -20.83 -2.50
N ILE A 92 9.11 -21.82 -2.77
CA ILE A 92 9.40 -23.21 -2.43
C ILE A 92 10.14 -23.83 -3.62
N GLU A 93 11.37 -24.26 -3.40
CA GLU A 93 12.12 -25.00 -4.41
C GLU A 93 11.50 -26.37 -4.67
N VAL A 94 11.29 -26.68 -5.95
CA VAL A 94 10.77 -27.96 -6.43
C VAL A 94 11.71 -28.52 -7.49
N LYS A 95 11.68 -29.84 -7.69
CA LYS A 95 12.48 -30.48 -8.74
C LYS A 95 11.77 -30.34 -10.09
N TRP A 96 12.53 -29.99 -11.12
CA TRP A 96 12.03 -29.74 -12.47
C TRP A 96 12.52 -30.84 -13.42
N PHE A 97 11.64 -31.30 -14.30
CA PHE A 97 11.95 -32.25 -15.36
C PHE A 97 11.50 -31.67 -16.69
N ALA A 98 12.44 -31.49 -17.61
CA ALA A 98 12.15 -31.03 -18.95
C ALA A 98 11.41 -32.13 -19.74
N LEU A 99 10.38 -31.74 -20.47
CA LEU A 99 9.62 -32.63 -21.35
C LEU A 99 10.01 -32.36 -22.79
N TYR A 100 10.60 -33.35 -23.45
CA TYR A 100 11.07 -33.23 -24.83
C TYR A 100 10.18 -34.01 -25.79
N SER A 101 10.10 -33.54 -27.04
CA SER A 101 9.57 -34.28 -28.19
C SER A 101 10.35 -33.93 -29.45
N THR A 102 10.06 -34.59 -30.58
CA THR A 102 10.65 -34.18 -31.87
C THR A 102 9.93 -32.97 -32.47
N GLN A 103 10.56 -32.38 -33.49
CA GLN A 103 9.96 -31.30 -34.29
C GLN A 103 8.68 -31.81 -35.02
N GLU A 104 8.67 -33.03 -35.56
CA GLU A 104 7.52 -33.56 -36.33
C GLU A 104 6.29 -33.82 -35.46
N ALA A 105 6.47 -34.03 -34.16
CA ALA A 105 5.37 -34.21 -33.23
C ALA A 105 4.43 -33.00 -33.17
N GLY A 106 4.87 -31.82 -33.62
CA GLY A 106 4.05 -30.60 -33.65
C GLY A 106 3.57 -30.23 -32.25
N ASP A 107 2.27 -29.91 -32.12
CA ASP A 107 1.63 -29.57 -30.84
C ASP A 107 1.10 -30.81 -30.08
N THR A 108 1.45 -32.01 -30.53
CA THR A 108 1.04 -33.25 -29.85
C THR A 108 1.67 -33.31 -28.46
N ALA A 109 0.85 -33.60 -27.44
CA ALA A 109 1.33 -33.75 -26.08
C ALA A 109 2.37 -34.88 -25.98
N PRO A 110 3.55 -34.65 -25.36
CA PRO A 110 4.57 -35.66 -25.23
C PRO A 110 4.08 -36.82 -24.37
N VAL A 111 4.23 -38.05 -24.87
CA VAL A 111 3.96 -39.27 -24.10
C VAL A 111 5.21 -39.59 -23.29
N ILE A 112 5.06 -39.64 -21.97
CA ILE A 112 6.17 -39.82 -21.04
C ILE A 112 5.95 -41.01 -20.11
N ARG A 113 7.04 -41.69 -19.77
CA ARG A 113 7.09 -42.64 -18.65
C ARG A 113 7.63 -41.91 -17.43
N ILE A 114 6.90 -42.01 -16.32
CA ILE A 114 7.28 -41.44 -15.04
C ILE A 114 7.59 -42.59 -14.08
N GLU A 115 8.80 -42.60 -13.53
CA GLU A 115 9.13 -43.45 -12.39
C GLU A 115 9.03 -42.65 -11.09
N ARG A 116 8.39 -43.22 -10.07
CA ARG A 116 8.19 -42.60 -8.76
C ARG A 116 8.79 -43.45 -7.66
N SER A 117 9.39 -42.80 -6.67
CA SER A 117 9.86 -43.46 -5.45
C SER A 117 8.69 -43.85 -4.54
N SER A 118 8.98 -44.69 -3.54
CA SER A 118 8.00 -45.12 -2.53
C SER A 118 7.39 -43.98 -1.70
N ASN A 119 8.06 -42.83 -1.62
CA ASN A 119 7.57 -41.62 -0.98
C ASN A 119 6.85 -40.65 -1.95
N GLY A 120 6.65 -41.03 -3.21
CA GLY A 120 5.88 -40.27 -4.19
C GLY A 120 6.64 -39.22 -5.01
N SER A 121 7.94 -39.03 -4.77
CA SER A 121 8.78 -38.14 -5.57
C SER A 121 9.04 -38.70 -6.97
N VAL A 122 9.22 -37.81 -7.94
CA VAL A 122 9.56 -38.18 -9.32
C VAL A 122 11.05 -38.51 -9.38
N ILE A 123 11.36 -39.73 -9.82
CA ILE A 123 12.73 -40.20 -10.01
C ILE A 123 13.21 -39.79 -11.39
N GLU A 124 12.43 -40.13 -12.42
CA GLU A 124 12.82 -40.00 -13.81
C GLU A 124 11.61 -39.73 -14.72
N VAL A 125 11.86 -38.98 -15.80
CA VAL A 125 10.92 -38.73 -16.89
C VAL A 125 11.62 -39.05 -18.20
N GLN A 126 11.15 -40.09 -18.89
CA GLN A 126 11.67 -40.46 -20.21
C GLN A 126 10.59 -40.24 -21.28
N PRO A 127 10.95 -39.68 -22.45
CA PRO A 127 10.06 -39.71 -23.61
C PRO A 127 9.81 -41.17 -24.01
N GLN A 128 8.58 -41.48 -24.42
CA GLN A 128 8.22 -42.85 -24.82
C GLN A 128 8.59 -43.17 -26.27
N SER A 129 8.90 -42.13 -27.06
CA SER A 129 9.46 -42.24 -28.41
C SER A 129 10.97 -42.01 -28.37
N ASP A 130 11.71 -42.77 -29.17
CA ASP A 130 13.13 -42.50 -29.39
C ASP A 130 13.27 -41.14 -30.08
N ILE A 131 14.01 -40.23 -29.44
CA ILE A 131 14.37 -38.93 -30.00
C ILE A 131 15.84 -39.02 -30.36
N GLU A 132 16.20 -38.73 -31.61
CA GLU A 132 17.60 -38.70 -32.01
C GLU A 132 18.31 -37.50 -31.35
N ALA A 133 19.57 -37.69 -30.98
CA ALA A 133 20.36 -36.65 -30.33
C ALA A 133 20.49 -35.43 -31.24
N GLY A 134 20.02 -34.27 -30.78
CA GLY A 134 19.97 -33.03 -31.55
C GLY A 134 18.60 -32.70 -32.14
N GLU A 135 17.61 -33.60 -32.05
CA GLU A 135 16.23 -33.36 -32.47
C GLU A 135 15.28 -33.06 -31.29
N GLU A 136 15.82 -32.93 -30.07
CA GLU A 136 15.02 -32.66 -28.87
C GLU A 136 14.47 -31.22 -28.85
N VAL A 137 13.14 -31.10 -28.90
CA VAL A 137 12.42 -29.83 -28.72
C VAL A 137 11.77 -29.82 -27.34
N LEU A 138 12.09 -28.80 -26.52
CA LEU A 138 11.45 -28.61 -25.21
C LEU A 138 9.98 -28.22 -25.39
N ARG A 139 9.08 -29.05 -24.90
CA ARG A 139 7.62 -28.83 -24.95
C ARG A 139 7.01 -28.39 -23.63
N GLY A 140 7.72 -28.57 -22.51
CA GLY A 140 7.24 -28.14 -21.22
C GLY A 140 8.07 -28.64 -20.05
N TRP A 141 7.51 -28.48 -18.86
CA TRP A 141 8.14 -28.84 -17.60
C TRP A 141 7.18 -29.65 -16.74
N LEU A 142 7.67 -30.71 -16.11
CA LEU A 142 7.00 -31.39 -15.01
C LEU A 142 7.65 -30.93 -13.70
N LEU A 143 6.81 -30.51 -12.75
CA LEU A 143 7.24 -30.06 -11.43
C LEU A 143 6.88 -31.12 -10.41
N ASP A 144 7.87 -31.57 -9.64
CA ASP A 144 7.64 -32.47 -8.50
C ASP A 144 7.34 -31.66 -7.23
N THR A 145 6.06 -31.62 -6.87
CA THR A 145 5.58 -30.95 -5.66
C THR A 145 5.37 -31.91 -4.49
N SER A 146 5.88 -33.15 -4.56
CA SER A 146 5.66 -34.16 -3.51
C SER A 146 6.21 -33.77 -2.13
N ALA A 147 7.22 -32.89 -2.07
CA ALA A 147 7.79 -32.37 -0.83
C ALA A 147 7.10 -31.10 -0.31
N VAL A 148 6.18 -30.52 -1.08
CA VAL A 148 5.45 -29.29 -0.71
C VAL A 148 4.39 -29.63 0.32
N LYS A 149 4.44 -28.99 1.48
CA LYS A 149 3.41 -29.11 2.52
C LYS A 149 2.31 -28.08 2.27
N ALA A 150 1.06 -28.53 2.35
CA ALA A 150 -0.13 -27.67 2.32
C ALA A 150 -0.38 -26.99 3.67
#